data_AF-A0A939L7N1-F1
#
_entry.id   AF-A0A939L7N1-F1
#
_cell.length_a   1.000
_cell.length_b   1.000
_cell.length_c   1.000
_cell.angle_alpha   90.00
_cell.angle_beta   90.00
_cell.angle_gamma   90.00
#
_symmetry.space_group_name_H-M   'P 1'
#
loop_
_entity.id
_entity.type
_entity.pdbx_description
1 polymer ?
#
loop_
_entity_poly.entity_id
_entity_poly.type
_entity_poly.pdbx_seq_one_letter_code
_entity_poly.pdbx_strand_id
1 'polypeptide(L)'
;ATGLRLPATAVFDYPSPTALADFVVKEMSGSVVEESATLSAYSGLDRLEASLTELLGDEAARARVTARLMDILSVLSDTAGSGEGEDDGVSVADRIQSASDDDMFDFIDNQLGL
;
A
#
# COMPACT_ATOMS: atom_id res chain seq x y z
N ALA A 1 3.77 -11.58 -23.80
CA ALA A 1 4.92 -11.13 -23.00
C ALA A 1 4.50 -11.14 -21.54
N THR A 2 5.36 -11.52 -20.59
CA THR A 2 5.01 -11.79 -19.17
C THR A 2 4.79 -10.53 -18.31
N GLY A 3 4.91 -9.32 -18.86
CA GLY A 3 4.66 -8.05 -18.14
C GLY A 3 5.72 -7.65 -17.09
N LEU A 4 6.54 -8.60 -16.65
CA LEU A 4 7.62 -8.40 -15.68
C LEU A 4 8.72 -7.48 -16.20
N ARG A 5 9.09 -6.47 -15.40
CA ARG A 5 10.36 -5.73 -15.57
C ARG A 5 11.49 -6.53 -14.93
N LEU A 6 12.18 -7.31 -15.75
CA LEU A 6 13.38 -8.02 -15.33
C LEU A 6 14.55 -7.04 -15.21
N PRO A 7 15.32 -7.04 -14.10
CA PRO A 7 16.57 -6.32 -14.01
C PRO A 7 17.52 -6.74 -15.13
N ALA A 8 18.29 -5.80 -15.67
CA ALA A 8 19.27 -6.11 -16.71
C ALA A 8 20.33 -7.14 -16.26
N THR A 9 20.48 -7.35 -14.95
CA THR A 9 21.42 -8.32 -14.35
C THR A 9 20.88 -9.74 -14.27
N ALA A 10 19.57 -9.97 -14.46
CA ALA A 10 18.96 -11.29 -14.22
C ALA A 10 19.57 -12.42 -15.06
N VAL A 11 20.09 -12.13 -16.26
CA VAL A 11 20.80 -13.10 -17.10
C VAL A 11 22.15 -13.51 -16.51
N PHE A 12 22.80 -12.60 -15.76
CA PHE A 12 24.06 -12.86 -15.08
C PHE A 12 23.84 -13.55 -13.73
N ASP A 13 22.76 -13.22 -13.03
CA ASP A 13 22.39 -13.82 -11.74
C ASP A 13 21.85 -15.25 -11.92
N TYR A 14 21.20 -15.53 -13.06
CA TYR A 14 20.64 -16.84 -13.40
C TYR A 14 21.18 -17.36 -14.75
N PRO A 15 22.44 -17.81 -14.82
CA PRO A 15 23.13 -18.13 -16.07
C PRO A 15 22.64 -19.42 -16.76
N SER A 16 21.82 -20.23 -16.09
CA SER A 16 21.18 -21.40 -16.70
C SER A 16 19.74 -21.05 -17.13
N PRO A 17 19.29 -21.50 -18.32
CA PRO A 17 17.93 -21.26 -18.78
C PRO A 17 16.86 -21.78 -17.81
N THR A 18 17.17 -22.88 -17.10
CA THR A 18 16.29 -23.45 -16.07
C THR A 18 16.22 -22.55 -14.83
N ALA A 19 17.34 -22.01 -14.35
CA ALA A 19 17.34 -21.13 -13.19
C ALA A 19 16.60 -19.80 -13.47
N LEU A 20 16.74 -19.26 -14.69
CA LEU A 20 16.00 -18.06 -15.10
C LEU A 20 14.49 -18.36 -15.22
N ALA A 21 14.12 -19.53 -15.74
CA ALA A 21 12.71 -19.95 -15.81
C ALA A 21 12.09 -20.12 -14.42
N ASP A 22 12.80 -20.74 -13.48
CA ASP A 22 12.34 -20.91 -12.10
C ASP A 22 12.16 -19.57 -11.38
N PHE A 23 13.09 -18.63 -11.60
CA PHE A 23 12.97 -17.26 -11.10
C PHE A 23 11.71 -16.56 -11.63
N VAL A 24 11.50 -16.60 -12.96
CA VAL A 24 10.31 -15.98 -13.57
C VAL A 24 9.01 -16.63 -13.06
N VAL A 25 8.95 -17.95 -12.91
CA VAL A 25 7.79 -18.66 -12.37
C VAL A 25 7.50 -18.23 -10.92
N LYS A 26 8.55 -18.08 -10.10
CA LYS A 26 8.43 -17.61 -8.72
C LYS A 26 7.89 -16.18 -8.66
N GLU A 27 8.44 -15.27 -9.46
CA GLU A 27 8.00 -13.86 -9.52
C GLU A 27 6.54 -13.75 -9.99
N MET A 28 6.17 -14.50 -11.03
CA MET A 28 4.78 -14.54 -11.50
C MET A 28 3.83 -15.12 -10.45
N SER A 29 4.25 -16.16 -9.73
CA SER A 29 3.43 -16.76 -8.66
C SER A 29 3.24 -15.80 -7.49
N GLY A 30 4.29 -15.06 -7.09
CA GLY A 30 4.19 -14.01 -6.07
C GLY A 30 3.21 -12.90 -6.47
N SER A 31 3.38 -12.37 -7.68
CA SER A 31 2.49 -11.34 -8.23
C SER A 31 1.03 -11.79 -8.31
N VAL A 32 0.76 -13.02 -8.74
CA VAL A 32 -0.60 -13.57 -8.79
C VAL A 32 -1.21 -13.73 -7.39
N VAL A 33 -0.40 -14.09 -6.39
CA VAL A 33 -0.86 -14.18 -4.99
C VAL A 33 -1.20 -12.80 -4.42
N GLU A 34 -0.37 -11.79 -4.68
CA GLU A 34 -0.62 -10.41 -4.25
C GLU A 34 -1.87 -9.82 -4.92
N GLU A 35 -2.03 -10.02 -6.22
CA GLU A 35 -3.22 -9.60 -6.97
C GLU A 35 -4.49 -10.30 -6.46
N SER A 36 -4.40 -11.61 -6.21
CA SER A 36 -5.51 -12.37 -5.63
C SER A 36 -5.87 -11.90 -4.21
N ALA A 37 -4.87 -11.57 -3.38
CA ALA A 37 -5.10 -11.03 -2.04
C ALA A 37 -5.79 -9.67 -2.10
N THR A 38 -5.37 -8.83 -3.06
CA THR A 38 -5.94 -7.51 -3.32
C THR A 38 -7.41 -7.62 -3.74
N LEU A 39 -7.72 -8.48 -4.73
CA LEU A 39 -9.08 -8.74 -5.18
C LEU A 39 -9.97 -9.30 -4.06
N SER A 40 -9.42 -10.20 -3.23
CA SER A 40 -10.14 -10.73 -2.06
C SER A 40 -10.45 -9.62 -1.05
N ALA A 41 -9.51 -8.71 -0.79
CA ALA A 41 -9.73 -7.58 0.11
C ALA A 41 -10.86 -6.67 -0.39
N TYR A 42 -10.87 -6.34 -1.69
CA TYR A 42 -11.96 -5.56 -2.29
C TYR A 42 -13.32 -6.26 -2.16
N SER A 43 -13.40 -7.56 -2.44
CA SER A 43 -14.65 -8.32 -2.27
C SER A 43 -15.13 -8.35 -0.81
N GLY A 44 -14.20 -8.26 0.14
CA GLY A 44 -14.51 -8.12 1.57
C GLY A 44 -15.09 -6.76 1.91
N LEU A 45 -14.57 -5.69 1.31
CA LEU A 45 -15.10 -4.32 1.45
C LEU A 45 -16.52 -4.21 0.90
N ASP A 46 -16.80 -4.80 -0.27
CA ASP A 46 -18.15 -4.80 -0.86
C ASP A 46 -19.17 -5.46 0.08
N ARG A 47 -18.79 -6.58 0.72
CA ARG A 47 -19.65 -7.26 1.71
C ARG A 47 -19.85 -6.43 2.96
N LEU A 48 -18.82 -5.72 3.39
CA LEU A 48 -18.89 -4.84 4.55
C LEU A 48 -19.82 -3.65 4.27
N GLU A 49 -19.70 -3.01 3.10
CA GLU A 49 -20.58 -1.93 2.66
C GLU A 49 -22.06 -2.35 2.65
N ALA A 50 -22.36 -3.53 2.09
CA ALA A 50 -23.70 -4.10 2.13
C ALA A 50 -24.23 -4.26 3.58
N SER A 51 -23.38 -4.72 4.50
CA SER A 51 -23.74 -4.92 5.91
C SER A 51 -23.92 -3.59 6.67
N LEU A 52 -23.13 -2.57 6.34
CA LEU A 52 -23.22 -1.23 6.94
C LEU A 52 -24.55 -0.54 6.59
N THR A 53 -25.10 -0.82 5.42
CA THR A 53 -26.39 -0.29 4.97
C THR A 53 -27.53 -0.74 5.90
N GLU A 54 -27.44 -1.94 6.47
CA GLU A 54 -28.41 -2.45 7.44
C GLU A 54 -28.28 -1.78 8.83
N LEU A 55 -27.09 -1.25 9.15
CA LEU A 55 -26.79 -0.61 10.44
C LEU A 55 -27.20 0.87 10.54
N LEU A 56 -27.65 1.49 9.44
CA LEU A 56 -27.87 2.94 9.37
C LEU A 56 -28.82 3.49 10.45
N GLY A 57 -29.77 2.67 10.92
CA GLY A 57 -30.73 3.03 11.96
C GLY A 57 -30.20 3.04 13.40
N ASP A 58 -29.02 2.46 13.69
CA ASP A 58 -28.47 2.34 15.04
C ASP A 58 -27.19 3.18 15.19
N GLU A 59 -27.32 4.36 15.82
CA GLU A 59 -26.21 5.28 16.08
C GLU A 59 -25.09 4.66 16.94
N ALA A 60 -25.45 3.87 17.96
CA ALA A 60 -24.47 3.27 18.84
C ALA A 60 -23.70 2.14 18.14
N ALA A 61 -24.36 1.38 17.28
CA ALA A 61 -23.70 0.41 16.42
C ALA A 61 -22.80 1.10 15.39
N ARG A 62 -23.28 2.16 14.72
CA ARG A 62 -22.49 2.97 13.79
C ARG A 62 -21.20 3.50 14.44
N ALA A 63 -21.30 4.13 15.61
CA ALA A 63 -20.13 4.67 16.31
C ALA A 63 -19.07 3.58 16.62
N ARG A 64 -19.50 2.38 17.05
CA ARG A 64 -18.58 1.26 17.32
C ARG A 64 -17.89 0.76 16.06
N VAL A 65 -18.62 0.65 14.95
CA VAL A 65 -18.06 0.19 13.68
C VAL A 65 -17.10 1.21 13.10
N THR A 66 -17.43 2.51 13.15
CA THR A 66 -16.52 3.59 12.73
C THR A 66 -15.21 3.56 13.51
N ALA A 67 -15.27 3.42 14.84
CA ALA A 67 -14.07 3.32 15.66
C ALA A 67 -13.17 2.14 15.26
N ARG A 68 -13.78 0.98 14.96
CA ARG A 68 -13.04 -0.20 14.48
C ARG A 68 -12.42 0.00 13.10
N LEU A 69 -13.12 0.69 12.19
CA LEU A 69 -12.58 1.00 10.86
C LEU A 69 -11.37 1.94 10.94
N MET A 70 -11.43 2.96 11.80
CA MET A 70 -10.30 3.86 12.03
C MET A 70 -9.07 3.12 12.57
N ASP A 71 -9.27 2.17 13.49
CA ASP A 71 -8.20 1.31 14.02
C ASP A 71 -7.58 0.42 12.92
N ILE A 72 -8.39 -0.20 12.07
CA ILE A 72 -7.92 -0.98 10.91
C ILE A 72 -7.12 -0.10 9.93
N LEU A 73 -7.61 1.10 9.63
CA LEU A 73 -6.93 2.04 8.74
C LEU A 73 -5.58 2.47 9.32
N SER A 74 -5.51 2.73 10.62
CA SER A 74 -4.25 3.09 11.30
C SER A 74 -3.18 2.01 11.13
N VAL A 75 -3.55 0.73 11.29
CA VAL A 75 -2.62 -0.40 11.12
C VAL A 75 -2.16 -0.53 9.67
N LEU A 76 -3.07 -0.35 8.72
CA LEU A 76 -2.76 -0.44 7.29
C LEU A 76 -1.85 0.70 6.83
N SER A 77 -2.09 1.93 7.29
CA SER A 77 -1.24 3.09 6.94
C SER A 77 0.15 2.99 7.56
N ASP A 78 0.27 2.45 8.78
CA ASP A 78 1.57 2.24 9.45
C ASP A 78 2.42 1.17 8.73
N THR A 79 1.75 0.14 8.22
CA THR A 79 2.39 -0.89 7.38
C THR A 79 2.86 -0.32 6.04
N ALA A 80 2.13 0.63 5.45
CA ALA A 80 2.53 1.29 4.20
C ALA A 80 3.72 2.24 4.39
N GLY A 81 3.82 2.91 5.54
CA GLY A 81 4.98 3.76 5.90
C GLY A 81 6.26 2.99 6.23
N SER A 82 6.15 1.67 6.45
CA SER A 82 7.29 0.81 6.81
C SER A 82 8.05 0.24 5.58
N GLY A 83 7.62 0.59 4.36
CA GLY A 83 8.21 0.13 3.09
C GLY A 83 9.36 0.99 2.53
N GLU A 84 9.73 2.08 3.19
CA GLU A 84 10.82 2.98 2.75
C GLU A 84 12.17 2.55 3.38
N GLY A 85 12.73 1.46 2.86
CA GLY A 85 14.17 1.21 2.96
C GLY A 85 14.91 2.04 1.92
N GLU A 86 15.52 3.13 2.37
CA GLU A 86 16.74 3.79 1.86
C GLU A 86 17.05 3.64 0.33
N ASP A 87 16.95 4.78 -0.37
CA ASP A 87 17.45 5.10 -1.74
C ASP A 87 16.45 5.04 -2.91
N ASP A 88 15.51 6.00 -3.01
CA ASP A 88 15.16 6.61 -4.31
C ASP A 88 14.48 7.99 -4.15
N GLY A 89 15.22 9.06 -4.41
CA GLY A 89 14.78 10.21 -5.20
C GLY A 89 13.46 10.97 -4.97
N VAL A 90 12.70 10.81 -3.87
CA VAL A 90 11.54 11.70 -3.64
C VAL A 90 12.06 13.08 -3.27
N SER A 91 12.08 13.97 -4.27
CA SER A 91 12.50 15.36 -4.11
C SER A 91 11.63 16.03 -3.05
N VAL A 92 12.22 16.93 -2.25
CA VAL A 92 11.49 17.79 -1.31
C VAL A 92 10.30 18.48 -1.99
N ALA A 93 10.39 18.74 -3.30
CA ALA A 93 9.31 19.29 -4.11
C ALA A 93 8.07 18.38 -4.19
N ASP A 94 8.24 17.06 -4.31
CA ASP A 94 7.12 16.12 -4.39
C ASP A 94 6.41 15.97 -3.03
N ARG A 95 7.18 16.02 -1.94
CA ARG A 95 6.66 16.04 -0.56
C ARG A 95 5.86 17.32 -0.25
N ILE A 96 6.29 18.47 -0.78
CA ILE A 96 5.56 19.75 -0.64
C ILE A 96 4.25 19.73 -1.44
N GLN A 97 4.24 19.07 -2.61
CA GLN A 97 3.06 19.05 -3.48
C GLN A 97 1.97 18.06 -3.04
N SER A 98 2.34 17.03 -2.26
CA SER A 98 1.41 16.07 -1.67
C SER A 98 0.92 16.44 -0.27
N ALA A 99 1.54 17.42 0.37
CA ALA A 99 1.16 17.88 1.70
C ALA A 99 -0.17 18.64 1.67
N SER A 100 -1.02 18.41 2.67
CA SER A 100 -2.22 19.24 2.87
C SER A 100 -1.80 20.62 3.42
N ASP A 101 -2.68 21.62 3.33
CA ASP A 101 -2.37 22.98 3.81
C ASP A 101 -1.89 22.99 5.26
N ASP A 102 -2.50 22.18 6.13
CA ASP A 102 -2.11 22.05 7.54
C ASP A 102 -0.70 21.43 7.71
N ASP A 103 -0.36 20.43 6.88
CA ASP A 103 0.95 19.77 6.89
C ASP A 103 2.08 20.69 6.41
N MET A 104 1.77 21.65 5.52
CA MET A 104 2.73 22.67 5.09
C MET A 104 3.10 23.65 6.21
N PHE A 105 2.15 24.00 7.09
CA PHE A 105 2.41 24.90 8.21
C PHE A 105 3.28 24.24 9.30
N ASP A 106 3.02 22.97 9.61
CA ASP A 106 3.79 22.19 10.58
C ASP A 106 5.25 21.97 10.15
N PHE A 107 5.50 21.89 8.84
CA PHE A 107 6.86 21.80 8.29
C PHE A 107 7.65 23.10 8.43
N ILE A 108 7.00 24.25 8.22
CA ILE A 108 7.63 25.58 8.34
C ILE A 108 8.01 25.85 9.80
N ASP A 109 7.13 25.53 10.75
CA ASP A 109 7.39 25.71 12.18
C ASP A 109 8.56 24.84 12.66
N ASN A 110 8.64 23.58 12.20
CA ASN A 110 9.75 22.69 12.56
C ASN A 110 11.11 23.06 11.95
N GLN A 111 11.14 23.80 10.82
CA GLN A 111 12.40 24.22 10.18
C GLN A 111 12.89 25.62 10.54
N LEU A 112 11.99 26.54 10.92
CA LEU A 112 12.37 27.92 11.25
C LEU A 112 12.48 28.22 12.74
N GLY A 113 12.11 27.28 13.62
CA GLY A 113 12.45 27.33 15.04
C GLY A 113 12.10 28.66 15.72
N LEU A 114 10.80 28.84 15.99
CA LEU A 114 10.34 29.64 17.12
C LEU A 114 9.59 28.74 18.11
#